data_AF-A0A9Q1LJ46-F1
#
_entry.id   AF-A0A9Q1LJ46-F1
#
_cell.length_a   1.000
_cell.length_b   1.000
_cell.length_c   1.000
_cell.angle_alpha   90.00
_cell.angle_beta   90.00
_cell.angle_gamma   90.00
#
_symmetry.space_group_name_H-M   'P 1'
#
loop_
_entity.id
_entity.type
_entity.pdbx_description
1 polymer ?
#
loop_
_entity_poly.entity_id
_entity_poly.type
_entity_poly.pdbx_seq_one_letter_code
_entity_poly.pdbx_strand_id
1 'polypeptide(L)'
;MFQGHIENVAHLKKQSRLNKTANEVIIVIEAYRTLRDRGPYPPDQVVKDIHGTFAFVLYGSSTKATSLDSDVDGNTPFFWGTDSEGHLVLSADTGIVKQGVGNPLHHFPKVMRMSFFL
;
A
#
# COMPACT_ATOMS: atom_id res chain seq x y z
N MET A 1 -0.37 -1.44 -7.02
CA MET A 1 0.88 -2.25 -7.02
C MET A 1 0.95 -3.00 -5.71
N PHE A 2 1.46 -4.23 -5.68
CA PHE A 2 1.63 -5.02 -4.45
C PHE A 2 2.95 -5.79 -4.53
N GLN A 3 3.63 -5.92 -3.40
CA GLN A 3 4.88 -6.65 -3.24
C GLN A 3 4.88 -7.34 -1.89
N GLY A 4 5.43 -8.55 -1.83
CA GLY A 4 5.53 -9.33 -0.60
C GLY A 4 4.51 -10.47 -0.56
N HIS A 5 4.14 -10.88 0.64
CA HIS A 5 3.25 -12.01 0.89
C HIS A 5 2.34 -11.75 2.09
N ILE A 6 1.06 -12.13 1.94
CA ILE A 6 0.08 -12.15 3.01
C ILE A 6 -0.07 -13.58 3.52
N GLU A 7 0.16 -13.78 4.80
CA GLU A 7 0.12 -15.09 5.46
C GLU A 7 -1.31 -15.48 5.86
N ASN A 8 -2.13 -14.52 6.28
CA ASN A 8 -3.48 -14.77 6.80
C ASN A 8 -4.60 -14.67 5.72
N VAL A 9 -4.30 -15.00 4.46
CA VAL A 9 -5.22 -14.92 3.31
C VAL A 9 -6.56 -15.62 3.55
N ALA A 10 -6.55 -16.81 4.15
CA ALA A 10 -7.78 -17.57 4.39
C ALA A 10 -8.74 -16.84 5.36
N HIS A 11 -8.17 -16.18 6.38
CA HIS A 11 -8.94 -15.38 7.34
C HIS A 11 -9.54 -14.14 6.65
N LEU A 12 -8.73 -13.41 5.89
CA LEU A 12 -9.16 -12.21 5.18
C LEU A 12 -10.26 -12.50 4.14
N LYS A 13 -10.13 -13.60 3.38
CA LYS A 13 -11.18 -14.03 2.44
C LYS A 13 -12.51 -14.30 3.13
N LYS A 14 -12.48 -14.90 4.32
CA LYS A 14 -13.68 -15.17 5.10
C LYS A 14 -14.33 -13.87 5.62
N GLN A 15 -13.54 -12.95 6.18
CA GLN A 15 -14.02 -11.69 6.73
C GLN A 15 -14.63 -10.78 5.66
N SER A 16 -13.96 -10.68 4.52
CA SER A 16 -14.38 -9.85 3.38
C SER A 16 -15.33 -10.57 2.41
N ARG A 17 -15.77 -11.80 2.74
CA ARG A 17 -16.64 -12.66 1.92
C ARG A 17 -16.16 -12.82 0.48
N LEU A 18 -14.85 -12.93 0.29
CA LEU A 18 -14.21 -13.05 -1.01
C LEU A 18 -14.28 -14.47 -1.53
N ASN A 19 -14.28 -14.59 -2.86
CA ASN A 19 -14.23 -15.88 -3.53
C ASN A 19 -12.86 -16.58 -3.29
N LYS A 20 -12.82 -17.88 -3.59
CA LYS A 20 -11.58 -18.68 -3.42
C LYS A 20 -10.46 -18.20 -4.34
N THR A 21 -10.78 -17.58 -5.47
CA THR A 21 -9.84 -17.11 -6.50
C THR A 21 -9.21 -15.75 -6.20
N ALA A 22 -9.64 -15.04 -5.15
CA ALA A 22 -9.05 -13.76 -4.77
C ALA A 22 -7.55 -13.93 -4.43
N ASN A 23 -6.71 -13.13 -5.08
CA ASN A 23 -5.29 -13.02 -4.75
C ASN A 23 -5.07 -11.87 -3.75
N GLU A 24 -3.84 -11.67 -3.31
CA GLU A 24 -3.47 -10.66 -2.30
C GLU A 24 -3.87 -9.24 -2.72
N VAL A 25 -3.72 -8.92 -4.00
CA VAL A 25 -4.12 -7.62 -4.56
C VAL A 25 -5.63 -7.39 -4.41
N ILE A 26 -6.44 -8.39 -4.77
CA ILE A 26 -7.90 -8.32 -4.65
C ILE A 26 -8.30 -8.19 -3.17
N ILE A 27 -7.63 -8.91 -2.28
CA ILE A 27 -7.90 -8.85 -0.84
C ILE A 27 -7.69 -7.43 -0.30
N VAL A 28 -6.54 -6.81 -0.63
CA VAL A 28 -6.23 -5.43 -0.21
C VAL A 28 -7.24 -4.44 -0.77
N ILE A 29 -7.56 -4.50 -2.07
CA ILE A 29 -8.55 -3.59 -2.68
C ILE A 29 -9.90 -3.70 -1.99
N GLU A 30 -10.41 -4.91 -1.79
CA GLU A 30 -11.73 -5.12 -1.19
C GLU A 30 -11.78 -4.74 0.29
N ALA A 31 -10.68 -4.94 1.03
CA ALA A 31 -10.58 -4.49 2.41
C ALA A 31 -10.65 -2.95 2.51
N TYR A 32 -9.93 -2.22 1.66
CA TYR A 32 -10.00 -0.75 1.62
C TYR A 32 -11.35 -0.23 1.15
N ARG A 33 -11.98 -0.89 0.16
CA ARG A 33 -13.34 -0.56 -0.29
C ARG A 33 -14.35 -0.73 0.83
N THR A 34 -14.31 -1.87 1.51
CA THR A 34 -15.19 -2.17 2.64
C THR A 34 -15.01 -1.15 3.77
N LEU A 35 -13.76 -0.75 4.05
CA LEU A 35 -13.48 0.23 5.09
C LEU A 35 -14.03 1.61 4.75
N ARG A 36 -13.88 2.04 3.48
CA ARG A 36 -14.46 3.28 2.95
C ARG A 36 -15.98 3.26 3.05
N ASP A 37 -16.61 2.17 2.63
CA ASP A 37 -18.07 2.08 2.49
C ASP A 37 -18.80 1.95 3.83
N ARG A 38 -18.13 1.44 4.88
CA ARG A 38 -18.78 1.14 6.17
C ARG A 38 -18.67 2.23 7.25
N GLY A 39 -17.83 3.25 7.08
CA GLY A 39 -17.74 4.42 7.98
C GLY A 39 -17.37 4.13 9.44
N PRO A 40 -17.06 5.18 10.23
CA PRO A 40 -15.69 5.63 10.41
C PRO A 40 -14.80 4.56 11.08
N TYR A 41 -13.84 4.02 10.33
CA TYR A 41 -12.77 3.18 10.87
C TYR A 41 -11.44 3.91 10.77
N PRO A 42 -10.50 3.66 11.71
CA PRO A 42 -9.20 4.28 11.63
C PRO A 42 -8.50 3.87 10.31
N PRO A 43 -7.79 4.80 9.63
CA PRO A 43 -7.20 4.56 8.32
C PRO A 43 -6.22 3.38 8.25
N ASP A 44 -5.69 2.94 9.39
CA ASP A 44 -4.70 1.87 9.54
C ASP A 44 -5.34 0.50 9.83
N GLN A 45 -6.66 0.42 9.99
CA GLN A 45 -7.37 -0.81 10.35
C GLN A 45 -7.13 -1.94 9.35
N VAL A 46 -7.11 -1.64 8.05
CA VAL A 46 -6.85 -2.66 7.02
C VAL A 46 -5.44 -3.24 7.18
N VAL A 47 -4.45 -2.38 7.43
CA VAL A 47 -3.05 -2.79 7.54
C VAL A 47 -2.84 -3.66 8.77
N LYS A 48 -3.49 -3.33 9.90
CA LYS A 48 -3.44 -4.11 11.15
C LYS A 48 -3.99 -5.52 11.01
N ASP A 49 -5.00 -5.71 10.17
CA ASP A 49 -5.65 -7.01 9.99
C ASP A 49 -4.87 -7.91 9.00
N ILE A 50 -3.86 -7.39 8.29
CA ILE A 50 -3.05 -8.14 7.33
C ILE A 50 -1.76 -8.60 8.00
N HIS A 51 -1.52 -9.91 8.00
CA HIS A 51 -0.30 -10.50 8.53
C HIS A 51 0.61 -10.91 7.39
N GLY A 52 1.91 -10.63 7.53
CA GLY A 52 2.94 -10.99 6.56
C GLY A 52 3.90 -9.83 6.32
N THR A 53 4.77 -10.01 5.33
CA THR A 53 5.73 -9.00 4.89
C THR A 53 5.24 -8.45 3.55
N PHE A 54 4.78 -7.21 3.52
CA PHE A 54 4.15 -6.65 2.33
C PHE A 54 4.31 -5.14 2.24
N ALA A 55 4.17 -4.63 1.02
CA ALA A 55 3.97 -3.22 0.76
C ALA A 55 3.13 -3.04 -0.51
N PHE A 56 2.26 -2.03 -0.51
CA PHE A 56 1.38 -1.78 -1.65
C PHE A 56 1.04 -0.31 -1.82
N VAL A 57 0.72 0.03 -3.07
CA VAL A 57 0.24 1.35 -3.48
C VAL A 57 -1.18 1.20 -4.01
N LEU A 58 -2.10 1.98 -3.44
CA LEU A 58 -3.49 2.11 -3.88
C LEU A 58 -3.73 3.51 -4.40
N TYR A 59 -4.32 3.62 -5.60
CA TYR A 59 -4.79 4.88 -6.16
C TYR A 59 -6.31 4.86 -6.25
N GLY A 60 -6.96 5.78 -5.56
CA GLY A 60 -8.40 6.01 -5.63
C GLY A 60 -8.72 7.04 -6.70
N SER A 61 -9.22 6.60 -7.86
CA SER A 61 -9.58 7.53 -8.95
C SER A 61 -10.68 8.53 -8.57
N SER A 62 -11.61 8.12 -7.70
CA SER A 62 -12.69 8.98 -7.20
C SER A 62 -12.22 10.00 -6.17
N THR A 63 -11.19 9.66 -5.37
CA THR A 63 -10.65 10.54 -4.33
C THR A 63 -9.43 11.32 -4.81
N LYS A 64 -8.90 10.99 -6.00
CA LYS A 64 -7.60 11.46 -6.52
C LYS A 64 -6.48 11.30 -5.49
N ALA A 65 -6.59 10.27 -4.67
CA ALA A 65 -5.68 10.04 -3.56
C ALA A 65 -4.87 8.76 -3.78
N THR A 66 -3.56 8.86 -3.58
CA THR A 66 -2.65 7.71 -3.52
C THR A 66 -2.37 7.37 -2.06
N SER A 67 -2.71 6.17 -1.63
CA SER A 67 -2.34 5.61 -0.33
C SER A 67 -1.22 4.60 -0.50
N LEU A 68 -0.21 4.69 0.36
CA LEU A 68 0.91 3.78 0.41
C LEU A 68 1.06 3.25 1.83
N ASP A 69 1.12 1.92 1.95
CA ASP A 69 1.11 1.20 3.21
C ASP A 69 2.07 -0.01 3.14
N SER A 70 2.65 -0.38 4.28
CA SER A 70 3.57 -1.51 4.44
C SER A 70 3.30 -2.30 5.71
N ASP A 71 3.91 -3.47 5.83
CA ASP A 71 3.96 -4.24 7.07
C ASP A 71 4.58 -3.44 8.22
N VAL A 72 4.27 -3.87 9.46
CA VAL A 72 4.65 -3.18 10.71
C VAL A 72 6.16 -3.13 10.88
N ASP A 73 6.89 -4.12 10.36
CA ASP A 73 8.33 -4.22 10.49
C ASP A 73 9.07 -3.34 9.47
N GLY A 74 8.38 -2.93 8.40
CA GLY A 74 8.96 -2.19 7.27
C GLY A 74 9.98 -3.02 6.52
N ASN A 75 9.84 -4.35 6.54
CA ASN A 75 10.84 -5.29 6.02
C ASN A 75 10.88 -5.31 4.49
N THR A 76 9.83 -4.85 3.82
CA THR A 76 9.81 -4.71 2.36
C THR A 76 10.39 -3.35 1.96
N PRO A 77 11.60 -3.28 1.37
CA PRO A 77 12.22 -1.99 1.04
C PRO A 77 11.50 -1.35 -0.15
N PHE A 78 10.63 -0.38 0.13
CA PHE A 78 10.09 0.54 -0.88
C PHE A 78 10.76 1.91 -0.76
N PHE A 79 11.06 2.46 -1.92
CA PHE A 79 11.65 3.78 -2.09
C PHE A 79 10.65 4.66 -2.81
N TRP A 80 10.60 5.91 -2.38
CA TRP A 80 9.75 6.92 -2.99
C TRP A 80 10.48 8.26 -3.09
N GLY A 81 10.02 9.09 -4.01
CA GLY A 81 10.43 10.48 -4.13
C GLY A 81 9.66 11.17 -5.26
N THR A 82 10.07 12.40 -5.57
CA THR A 82 9.48 13.18 -6.67
C THR A 82 10.53 13.46 -7.73
N ASP A 83 10.15 13.36 -9.01
CA ASP A 83 11.00 13.85 -10.10
C ASP A 83 11.06 15.39 -10.09
N SER A 84 11.82 15.96 -11.03
CA SER A 84 11.95 17.42 -11.18
C SER A 84 10.66 18.15 -11.55
N GLU A 85 9.64 17.42 -12.00
CA GLU A 85 8.33 17.94 -12.38
C GLU A 85 7.28 17.75 -11.26
N GLY A 86 7.67 17.12 -10.15
CA GLY A 86 6.79 16.87 -9.01
C GLY A 86 5.98 15.58 -9.13
N HIS A 87 6.28 14.70 -10.09
CA HIS A 87 5.61 13.41 -10.20
C HIS A 87 6.14 12.43 -9.17
N LEU A 88 5.23 11.70 -8.52
CA LEU A 88 5.56 10.66 -7.55
C LEU A 88 6.20 9.45 -8.24
N VAL A 89 7.44 9.14 -7.88
CA VAL A 89 8.18 7.95 -8.32
C VAL A 89 8.24 6.96 -7.17
N LEU A 90 7.88 5.71 -7.45
CA LEU A 90 7.81 4.62 -6.49
C LEU A 90 8.51 3.38 -7.07
N SER A 91 9.42 2.78 -6.32
CA SER A 91 10.04 1.50 -6.72
C SER A 91 10.55 0.71 -5.52
N ALA A 92 10.55 -0.62 -5.67
CA ALA A 92 11.29 -1.51 -4.78
C ALA A 92 12.79 -1.58 -5.14
N ASP A 93 13.18 -1.07 -6.31
CA ASP A 93 14.56 -1.00 -6.76
C ASP A 93 15.13 0.42 -6.59
N THR A 94 16.14 0.53 -5.72
CA THR A 94 16.88 1.78 -5.49
C THR A 94 17.50 2.37 -6.75
N GLY A 95 17.89 1.55 -7.73
CA GLY A 95 18.50 2.01 -8.97
C GLY A 95 17.53 2.82 -9.83
N ILE A 96 16.27 2.38 -9.89
CA ILE A 96 15.19 3.07 -10.63
C ILE A 96 14.85 4.41 -9.97
N VAL A 97 14.72 4.44 -8.64
CA VAL A 97 14.38 5.70 -7.95
C VAL A 97 15.54 6.70 -8.03
N LYS A 98 16.80 6.24 -7.97
CA LYS A 98 17.98 7.11 -8.14
C LYS A 98 18.08 7.77 -9.51
N GLN A 99 17.56 7.14 -10.56
CA GLN A 99 17.58 7.72 -11.91
C GLN A 99 16.42 8.70 -12.14
N GLY A 100 15.27 8.49 -11.49
CA GLY A 100 14.06 9.30 -11.70
C GLY A 100 13.85 10.43 -10.69
N VAL A 101 14.36 10.32 -9.45
CA VAL A 101 14.10 11.29 -8.38
C VAL A 101 15.26 12.27 -8.22
N GLY A 102 14.95 13.56 -8.29
CA GLY A 102 15.84 14.62 -7.83
C GLY A 102 15.94 14.53 -6.31
N ASN A 103 17.15 14.32 -5.79
CA ASN A 103 17.46 14.19 -4.36
C ASN A 103 16.62 15.15 -3.46
N PRO A 104 16.11 14.71 -2.30
CA PRO A 104 16.46 13.48 -1.59
C PRO A 104 15.49 12.30 -1.76
N LEU A 105 16.06 11.09 -1.74
CA LEU A 105 15.33 9.82 -1.65
C LEU A 105 14.84 9.57 -0.23
N HIS A 106 13.64 9.06 -0.10
CA HIS A 106 13.07 8.72 1.20
C HIS A 106 12.88 7.20 1.34
N HIS A 107 13.42 6.65 2.43
CA HIS A 107 13.06 5.30 2.88
C HIS A 107 11.63 5.30 3.39
N PHE A 108 10.92 4.20 3.21
CA PHE A 108 9.61 4.04 3.82
C PHE A 108 9.76 3.97 5.35
N PRO A 109 9.12 4.87 6.13
CA PRO A 109 9.14 4.77 7.59
C PRO A 109 8.28 3.60 8.06
N LYS A 110 8.67 2.98 9.18
CA LYS A 110 7.92 1.90 9.80
C LYS A 110 6.52 2.40 10.18
N VAL A 111 5.48 1.69 9.77
CA VAL A 111 4.08 1.94 10.15
C VAL A 111 3.57 3.34 9.76
N MET A 112 3.68 3.73 8.49
CA MET A 112 3.10 5.01 8.02
C MET A 112 2.24 4.83 6.78
N ARG A 113 0.99 5.31 6.87
CA ARG A 113 0.13 5.55 5.72
C ARG A 113 0.44 6.93 5.17
N MET A 114 0.96 7.01 3.95
CA MET A 114 1.05 8.29 3.23
C MET A 114 -0.12 8.43 2.28
N SER A 115 -0.89 9.52 2.43
CA SER A 115 -1.95 9.89 1.50
C SER A 115 -1.50 11.10 0.71
N PHE A 116 -1.23 10.92 -0.58
CA PHE A 116 -0.97 12.01 -1.51
C PHE A 116 -2.28 12.39 -2.19
N PHE A 117 -2.60 13.68 -2.22
CA PHE A 117 -3.66 14.22 -3.07
C PHE A 117 -2.98 14.77 -4.32
N LEU A 118 -3.22 14.13 -5.46
CA LEU A 118 -2.72 14.55 -6.78
C LEU A 118 -3.76 15.41 -7.48
#